data_AF-A0A355KXQ5-F1
#
_entry.id   AF-A0A355KXQ5-F1
#
_cell.length_a   1.000
_cell.length_b   1.000
_cell.length_c   1.000
_cell.angle_alpha   90.00
_cell.angle_beta   90.00
_cell.angle_gamma   90.00
#
_symmetry.space_group_name_H-M   'P 1'
#
loop_
_entity.id
_entity.type
_entity.pdbx_description
1 polymer ?
#
loop_
_entity_poly.entity_id
_entity_poly.type
_entity_poly.pdbx_seq_one_letter_code
_entity_poly.pdbx_strand_id
1 'polypeptide(L)'
;GEYSECALELVGSLGYTSVFWSLSYADWDTKAQKGADYAFEKVTARLHPGAIILLHAVSSDNAGAMARIIDYAREQGYEFKSLDDLKL
;
A
#
# COMPACT_ATOMS: atom_id res chain seq x y z
N GLY A 1 -11.30 0.97 -5.32
CA GLY A 1 -11.80 0.33 -4.08
C GLY A 1 -13.25 0.69 -3.87
N GLU A 2 -14.07 0.52 -4.90
CA GLU A 2 -15.51 0.68 -4.77
C GLU A 2 -16.07 -0.57 -4.10
N TYR A 3 -17.07 -0.39 -3.24
CA TYR A 3 -17.75 -1.47 -2.55
C TYR A 3 -19.18 -1.06 -2.20
N SER A 4 -19.99 -2.05 -1.85
CA SER A 4 -21.32 -1.88 -1.26
C SER A 4 -21.49 -2.92 -0.16
N GLU A 5 -22.45 -2.71 0.74
CA GLU A 5 -22.78 -3.68 1.80
C GLU A 5 -23.07 -5.06 1.23
N CYS A 6 -23.93 -5.13 0.20
CA CYS A 6 -24.24 -6.37 -0.53
C CYS A 6 -22.99 -7.04 -1.12
N ALA A 7 -22.05 -6.27 -1.67
CA ALA A 7 -20.81 -6.82 -2.22
C ALA A 7 -19.90 -7.40 -1.11
N LEU A 8 -19.79 -6.72 0.03
CA LEU A 8 -19.01 -7.19 1.18
C LEU A 8 -19.63 -8.46 1.78
N GLU A 9 -20.95 -8.50 1.94
CA GLU A 9 -21.68 -9.68 2.42
C GLU A 9 -21.49 -10.88 1.49
N LEU A 10 -21.62 -10.67 0.18
CA LEU A 10 -21.44 -11.74 -0.80
C LEU A 10 -20.01 -12.32 -0.73
N VAL A 11 -18.99 -11.45 -0.77
CA VAL A 11 -17.58 -11.87 -0.70
C VAL A 11 -17.29 -12.59 0.61
N GLY A 12 -17.81 -12.10 1.73
CA GLY A 12 -17.73 -12.77 3.03
C GLY A 12 -18.41 -14.14 3.05
N SER A 13 -19.58 -14.28 2.42
CA SER A 13 -20.31 -15.56 2.34
C SER A 13 -19.55 -16.64 1.56
N LEU A 14 -18.64 -16.23 0.67
CA LEU A 14 -17.75 -17.10 -0.08
C LEU A 14 -16.44 -17.44 0.67
N GLY A 15 -16.26 -16.94 1.90
CA GLY A 15 -15.08 -17.17 2.73
C GLY A 15 -13.90 -16.25 2.43
N TYR A 16 -14.09 -15.20 1.63
CA TYR A 16 -13.05 -14.21 1.36
C TYR A 16 -13.09 -13.07 2.39
N THR A 17 -11.92 -12.53 2.71
CA THR A 17 -11.80 -11.28 3.47
C THR A 17 -11.58 -10.11 2.52
N SER A 18 -12.40 -9.06 2.64
CA SER A 18 -12.15 -7.79 1.94
C SER A 18 -11.07 -6.98 2.66
N VAL A 19 -9.91 -6.81 2.03
CA VAL A 19 -8.80 -6.01 2.57
C VAL A 19 -8.73 -4.67 1.84
N PHE A 20 -8.78 -3.58 2.62
CA PHE A 20 -8.54 -2.22 2.16
C PHE A 20 -7.15 -1.74 2.57
N TRP A 21 -6.82 -0.50 2.21
CA TRP A 21 -5.55 0.14 2.53
C TRP A 21 -5.78 1.41 3.34
N SER A 22 -4.78 1.77 4.13
CA SER A 22 -4.76 3.03 4.89
C SER A 22 -3.80 4.05 4.26
N LEU A 23 -2.92 3.61 3.37
CA LEU A 23 -1.96 4.45 2.65
C LEU A 23 -2.01 4.12 1.16
N SER A 24 -2.26 5.14 0.35
CA SER A 24 -2.05 5.09 -1.11
C SER A 24 -1.64 6.46 -1.64
N TYR A 25 -1.16 6.49 -2.88
CA TYR A 25 -1.00 7.72 -3.65
C TYR A 25 -1.24 7.43 -5.15
N ALA A 26 -1.27 8.47 -5.99
CA ALA A 26 -1.52 8.32 -7.42
C ALA A 26 -0.26 7.82 -8.15
N ASP A 27 0.00 6.52 -8.07
CA ASP A 27 1.14 5.83 -8.67
C ASP A 27 0.76 4.92 -9.85
N TRP A 28 -0.53 4.86 -10.19
CA TRP A 28 -1.06 4.03 -11.27
C TRP A 28 -0.96 4.67 -12.67
N ASP A 29 -0.81 5.99 -12.76
CA ASP A 29 -0.75 6.70 -14.04
C ASP A 29 0.67 6.68 -14.61
N THR A 30 0.92 5.77 -15.55
CA THR A 30 2.21 5.61 -16.21
C THR A 30 2.61 6.78 -17.10
N LYS A 31 1.68 7.68 -17.44
CA LYS A 31 1.96 8.89 -18.23
C LYS A 31 2.38 10.09 -17.37
N ALA A 32 2.22 9.99 -16.05
CA ALA A 32 2.45 11.08 -15.11
C ALA A 32 3.42 10.71 -13.96
N GLN A 33 4.46 9.94 -14.28
CA GLN A 33 5.50 9.53 -13.33
C GLN A 33 6.45 10.68 -13.01
N LYS A 34 6.76 10.88 -11.73
CA LYS A 34 7.45 12.06 -11.18
C LYS A 34 8.83 11.76 -10.58
N GLY A 35 9.26 10.51 -10.62
CA GLY A 35 10.53 10.03 -10.08
C GLY A 35 10.45 9.43 -8.69
N ALA A 36 11.50 8.71 -8.33
CA ALA A 36 11.60 7.96 -7.07
C ALA A 36 11.48 8.84 -5.81
N ASP A 37 11.99 10.06 -5.82
CA ASP A 37 11.90 10.95 -4.65
C ASP A 37 10.45 11.35 -4.34
N TYR A 38 9.63 11.55 -5.37
CA TYR A 38 8.20 11.83 -5.18
C TYR A 38 7.48 10.63 -4.54
N ALA A 39 7.76 9.42 -5.01
CA ALA A 39 7.21 8.19 -4.42
C ALA A 39 7.66 8.02 -2.96
N PHE A 40 8.96 8.22 -2.70
CA PHE A 40 9.55 8.14 -1.38
C PHE A 40 8.86 9.10 -0.41
N GLU A 41 8.75 10.39 -0.76
CA GLU A 41 8.09 11.40 0.08
C GLU A 41 6.62 11.07 0.34
N LYS A 42 5.87 10.65 -0.70
CA LYS A 42 4.43 10.34 -0.55
C LYS A 42 4.17 9.15 0.36
N VAL A 43 5.01 8.12 0.29
CA VAL A 43 4.87 6.93 1.15
C VAL A 43 5.34 7.26 2.57
N THR A 44 6.57 7.75 2.73
CA THR A 44 7.17 7.96 4.05
C THR A 44 6.43 8.99 4.89
N ALA A 45 5.91 10.06 4.29
CA ALA A 45 5.13 11.09 5.00
C ALA A 45 3.79 10.57 5.58
N ARG A 46 3.36 9.36 5.21
CA ARG A 46 2.08 8.77 5.60
C ARG A 46 2.25 7.44 6.34
N LEU A 47 3.49 7.02 6.63
CA LEU A 47 3.71 5.83 7.45
C LEU A 47 3.12 6.04 8.84
N HIS A 48 2.44 5.01 9.32
CA HIS A 48 1.89 4.93 10.67
C HIS A 48 1.87 3.47 11.13
N PRO A 49 1.83 3.19 12.45
CA PRO A 49 1.69 1.82 12.95
C PRO A 49 0.45 1.13 12.34
N GLY A 50 0.64 -0.09 11.86
CA GLY A 50 -0.42 -0.90 11.24
C GLY A 50 -0.82 -0.48 9.82
N ALA A 51 -0.03 0.36 9.13
CA ALA A 51 -0.36 0.78 7.78
C ALA A 51 -0.41 -0.39 6.78
N ILE A 52 -1.51 -0.47 6.01
CA ILE A 52 -1.61 -1.31 4.81
C ILE A 52 -1.40 -0.40 3.60
N ILE A 53 -0.30 -0.63 2.88
CA ILE A 53 0.18 0.23 1.81
C ILE A 53 -0.27 -0.34 0.47
N LEU A 54 -1.12 0.40 -0.26
CA LEU A 54 -1.46 0.08 -1.65
C LEU A 54 -0.46 0.77 -2.59
N LEU A 55 0.26 -0.04 -3.36
CA LEU A 55 1.14 0.38 -4.45
C LEU A 55 0.84 -0.41 -5.73
N HIS A 56 1.03 0.21 -6.88
CA HIS A 56 0.92 -0.41 -8.19
C HIS A 56 2.29 -0.77 -8.77
N ALA A 57 2.40 -1.98 -9.33
CA ALA A 57 3.65 -2.49 -9.92
C ALA A 57 3.97 -1.92 -11.33
N VAL A 58 3.22 -0.90 -11.78
CA VAL A 58 3.40 -0.27 -13.11
C VAL A 58 4.22 1.03 -13.06
N SER A 59 4.57 1.50 -11.85
CA SER A 59 5.28 2.77 -11.67
C SER A 59 6.79 2.61 -11.60
N SER A 60 7.53 3.33 -12.46
CA SER A 60 9.00 3.39 -12.34
C SER A 60 9.44 4.16 -11.08
N ASP A 61 8.61 5.10 -10.61
CA ASP A 61 8.83 5.83 -9.35
C ASP A 61 8.87 4.85 -8.17
N ASN A 62 7.90 3.93 -8.10
CA ASN A 62 7.86 2.90 -7.07
C ASN A 62 9.10 2.00 -7.13
N ALA A 63 9.44 1.53 -8.34
CA ALA A 63 10.60 0.65 -8.52
C ALA A 63 11.90 1.31 -8.04
N GLY A 64 12.09 2.60 -8.35
CA GLY A 64 13.27 3.36 -7.91
C GLY A 64 13.29 3.72 -6.42
N ALA A 65 12.13 3.85 -5.78
CA ALA A 65 12.00 4.25 -4.38
C ALA A 65 11.93 3.07 -3.39
N MET A 66 11.54 1.87 -3.85
CA MET A 66 11.15 0.75 -2.99
C MET A 66 12.20 0.40 -1.93
N ALA A 67 13.46 0.24 -2.33
CA ALA A 67 14.54 -0.11 -1.38
C ALA A 67 14.69 0.97 -0.30
N ARG A 68 14.72 2.25 -0.69
CA ARG A 68 14.83 3.39 0.24
C ARG A 68 13.63 3.48 1.19
N ILE A 69 12.41 3.21 0.71
CA ILE A 69 11.21 3.20 1.54
C ILE A 69 11.32 2.11 2.62
N ILE A 70 11.74 0.90 2.23
CA ILE A 70 11.88 -0.22 3.15
C ILE A 70 12.94 0.07 4.21
N ASP A 71 14.11 0.58 3.80
CA ASP A 71 15.20 0.90 4.70
C ASP A 71 14.81 2.02 5.68
N TYR A 72 14.22 3.11 5.16
CA TYR A 72 13.71 4.20 6.00
C TYR A 72 12.68 3.70 7.03
N ALA A 73 11.72 2.88 6.63
CA ALA A 73 10.70 2.37 7.55
C ALA A 73 11.33 1.47 8.64
N ARG A 74 12.30 0.63 8.29
CA ARG A 74 13.03 -0.20 9.26
C ARG A 74 13.84 0.65 10.24
N GLU A 75 14.48 1.73 9.78
CA GLU A 75 15.20 2.67 10.64
C GLU A 75 14.26 3.37 11.64
N GLN A 76 13.01 3.60 11.28
CA GLN A 76 11.96 4.12 12.18
C GLN A 76 11.37 3.05 13.12
N GLY A 77 11.84 1.80 13.05
CA GLY A 77 11.40 0.70 13.90
C GLY A 77 10.17 -0.06 13.38
N TYR A 78 9.76 0.14 12.13
CA TYR A 78 8.70 -0.65 11.52
C TYR A 78 9.17 -2.02 11.07
N GLU A 79 8.27 -3.00 11.14
CA GLU A 79 8.42 -4.32 10.56
C GLU A 79 7.40 -4.48 9.42
N PHE A 80 7.85 -4.99 8.28
CA PHE A 80 6.95 -5.35 7.18
C PHE A 80 6.48 -6.79 7.37
N LYS A 81 5.16 -6.98 7.32
CA LYS A 81 4.51 -8.29 7.41
C LYS A 81 3.62 -8.54 6.21
N SER A 82 3.29 -9.81 5.96
CA SER A 82 2.31 -10.16 4.94
C SER A 82 0.89 -9.91 5.44
N LEU A 83 -0.09 -9.95 4.54
CA LEU A 83 -1.49 -9.92 4.94
C LEU A 83 -1.91 -11.21 5.68
N ASP A 84 -1.20 -12.32 5.52
CA ASP A 84 -1.48 -13.56 6.27
C ASP A 84 -1.14 -13.41 7.76
N ASP A 85 -0.21 -12.50 8.09
CA ASP A 85 0.13 -12.15 9.47
C ASP A 85 -0.88 -11.17 10.10
N LEU A 86 -1.79 -10.61 9.29
CA LEU A 86 -2.85 -9.74 9.77
C LEU A 86 -3.88 -10.60 10.52
N LYS A 87 -3.80 -10.60 11.85
CA LYS A 87 -4.81 -11.23 12.69
C LYS A 87 -6.11 -10.42 12.61
N LEU A 88 -7.10 -10.99 11.93
CA LEU A 88 -8.48 -10.49 11.88
C LEU A 88 -9.25 -10.86 13.16
#